data_AF-A0A952ZW96-F1
#
_entry.id   AF-A0A952ZW96-F1
#
_cell.length_a   1.000
_cell.length_b   1.000
_cell.length_c   1.000
_cell.angle_alpha   90.00
_cell.angle_beta   90.00
_cell.angle_gamma   90.00
#
_symmetry.space_group_name_H-M   'P 1'
#
loop_
_entity.id
_entity.type
_entity.pdbx_description
1 polymer ?
#
loop_
_entity_poly.entity_id
_entity_poly.type
_entity_poly.pdbx_seq_one_letter_code
_entity_poly.pdbx_strand_id
1 'polypeptide(L)'
;MTTTRTLLRYAALTLAVVATTFSAHAGIKSPRLLAKIAQNTPAPVIVAKGNEMKLAEEAAKTNGGTALWGIGHSMEPLYAPGTAVVVKEIAYDDIKKGMTLVYRKANGGLVAHSVIDEDRRGYVVQGVNNDEADAVSVNEKNIVGVIVAAYSTQAGGFHQMMAMSGNTNAKTVAMR
;
A
#
# COMPACT_ATOMS: atom_id res chain seq x y z
N MET A 1 -35.03 42.43 58.40
CA MET A 1 -34.88 41.03 57.92
C MET A 1 -34.77 41.07 56.40
N THR A 2 -33.69 40.49 55.92
CA THR A 2 -33.16 40.46 54.56
C THR A 2 -33.99 39.61 53.59
N THR A 3 -33.96 39.97 52.30
CA THR A 3 -33.51 39.11 51.18
C THR A 3 -34.38 39.22 49.92
N THR A 4 -33.90 40.04 48.99
CA THR A 4 -33.68 39.79 47.55
C THR A 4 -34.36 38.56 46.92
N ARG A 5 -35.25 38.78 45.94
CA ARG A 5 -35.71 37.73 45.02
C ARG A 5 -34.94 37.80 43.70
N THR A 6 -34.03 36.85 43.58
CA THR A 6 -33.07 36.63 42.51
C THR A 6 -33.74 36.14 41.23
N LEU A 7 -33.25 36.65 40.10
CA LEU A 7 -33.62 36.31 38.72
C LEU A 7 -33.40 34.82 38.41
N LEU A 8 -34.41 34.16 37.83
CA LEU A 8 -34.27 32.86 37.18
C LEU A 8 -33.37 32.99 35.95
N ARG A 9 -32.19 32.38 36.01
CA ARG A 9 -31.35 32.04 34.86
C ARG A 9 -31.12 30.54 34.90
N TYR A 10 -31.92 29.77 34.16
CA TYR A 10 -31.60 28.37 33.90
C TYR A 10 -30.92 28.26 32.55
N ALA A 11 -29.62 27.98 32.63
CA ALA A 11 -28.72 27.76 31.52
C ALA A 11 -29.11 26.48 30.75
N ALA A 12 -29.19 26.59 29.43
CA ALA A 12 -29.23 25.44 28.55
C ALA A 12 -27.89 24.70 28.63
N LEU A 13 -27.87 23.49 29.17
CA LEU A 13 -26.76 22.57 29.03
C LEU A 13 -26.77 22.01 27.61
N THR A 14 -25.97 22.57 26.71
CA THR A 14 -25.59 21.91 25.46
C THR A 14 -24.44 20.95 25.76
N LEU A 15 -24.76 19.67 25.92
CA LEU A 15 -23.77 18.61 25.99
C LEU A 15 -23.20 18.38 24.57
N ALA A 16 -22.12 19.07 24.24
CA ALA A 16 -21.35 18.80 23.02
C ALA A 16 -20.57 17.48 23.20
N VAL A 17 -21.15 16.37 22.75
CA VAL A 17 -20.41 15.11 22.58
C VAL A 17 -19.49 15.31 21.39
N VAL A 18 -18.22 15.63 21.65
CA VAL A 18 -17.16 15.58 20.63
C VAL A 18 -16.91 14.10 20.35
N ALA A 19 -17.63 13.55 19.38
CA ALA A 19 -17.34 12.24 18.83
C ALA A 19 -16.01 12.34 18.07
N THR A 20 -14.89 12.09 18.75
CA THR A 20 -13.61 11.85 18.07
C THR A 20 -13.74 10.52 17.34
N THR A 21 -13.99 10.57 16.03
CA THR A 21 -13.95 9.39 15.19
C THR A 21 -12.52 8.84 15.20
N PHE A 22 -12.30 7.71 15.88
CA PHE A 22 -11.12 6.89 15.65
C PHE A 22 -11.20 6.43 14.18
N SER A 23 -10.42 7.06 13.29
CA SER A 23 -10.18 6.49 11.97
C SER A 23 -9.43 5.18 12.19
N ALA A 24 -10.12 4.05 12.02
CA ALA A 24 -9.46 2.79 11.76
C ALA A 24 -8.51 3.06 10.58
N HIS A 25 -7.21 2.97 10.81
CA HIS A 25 -6.26 3.08 9.71
C HIS A 25 -6.61 1.97 8.73
N ALA A 26 -6.83 2.26 7.46
CA ALA A 26 -7.07 1.23 6.45
C ALA A 26 -5.75 0.46 6.17
N GLY A 27 -5.81 -0.73 5.55
CA GLY A 27 -4.62 -1.39 4.99
C GLY A 27 -4.06 -2.61 5.74
N ILE A 28 -2.96 -3.17 5.22
CA ILE A 28 -2.29 -4.33 5.82
C ILE A 28 -1.73 -3.98 7.21
N LYS A 29 -2.13 -4.74 8.24
CA LYS A 29 -1.76 -4.46 9.64
C LYS A 29 -0.50 -5.17 10.14
N SER A 30 -0.06 -6.23 9.46
CA SER A 30 1.06 -7.06 9.92
C SER A 30 2.42 -6.42 9.57
N PRO A 31 3.23 -5.98 10.55
CA PRO A 31 4.52 -5.34 10.26
C PRO A 31 5.50 -6.27 9.56
N ARG A 32 5.46 -7.57 9.89
CA ARG A 32 6.28 -8.60 9.24
C ARG A 32 5.93 -8.74 7.76
N LEU A 33 4.65 -8.66 7.44
CA LEU A 33 4.18 -8.71 6.05
C LEU A 33 4.57 -7.44 5.30
N LEU A 34 4.39 -6.27 5.90
CA LEU A 34 4.84 -5.00 5.31
C LEU A 34 6.37 -5.00 5.03
N ALA A 35 7.16 -5.57 5.94
CA ALA A 35 8.60 -5.75 5.73
C ALA A 35 8.92 -6.71 4.57
N LYS A 36 8.16 -7.80 4.41
CA LYS A 36 8.29 -8.69 3.25
C LYS A 36 7.91 -8.00 1.95
N ILE A 37 6.90 -7.14 1.96
CA ILE A 37 6.51 -6.34 0.80
C ILE A 37 7.63 -5.37 0.43
N ALA A 38 8.17 -4.62 1.40
CA ALA A 38 9.29 -3.72 1.14
C ALA A 38 10.55 -4.44 0.63
N GLN A 39 10.77 -5.68 1.08
CA GLN A 39 11.91 -6.49 0.66
C GLN A 39 11.76 -7.02 -0.78
N ASN A 40 10.56 -7.45 -1.16
CA ASN A 40 10.33 -8.22 -2.39
C ASN A 40 9.66 -7.41 -3.51
N THR A 41 9.31 -6.14 -3.26
CA THR A 41 8.75 -5.22 -4.25
C THR A 41 9.66 -4.00 -4.39
N PRO A 42 9.99 -3.59 -5.63
CA PRO A 42 10.87 -2.43 -5.85
C PRO A 42 10.27 -1.14 -5.29
N ALA A 43 11.13 -0.28 -4.75
CA ALA A 43 10.75 1.09 -4.46
C ALA A 43 10.55 1.87 -5.77
N PRO A 44 9.60 2.82 -5.83
CA PRO A 44 9.49 3.70 -6.97
C PRO A 44 10.73 4.60 -7.08
N VAL A 45 11.34 4.64 -8.25
CA VAL A 45 12.39 5.60 -8.60
C VAL A 45 11.73 6.95 -8.87
N ILE A 46 12.25 8.01 -8.24
CA ILE A 46 11.67 9.35 -8.37
C ILE A 46 12.18 10.04 -9.61
N VAL A 47 11.24 10.48 -10.45
CA VAL A 47 11.52 11.05 -11.77
C VAL A 47 10.74 12.34 -11.98
N ALA A 48 11.20 13.16 -12.92
CA ALA A 48 10.47 14.37 -13.30
C ALA A 48 9.11 14.01 -13.93
N LYS A 49 8.11 14.87 -13.69
CA LYS A 49 6.76 14.69 -14.24
C LYS A 49 6.78 14.59 -15.76
N GLY A 50 6.09 13.59 -16.29
CA GLY A 50 6.04 13.26 -17.71
C GLY A 50 7.08 12.22 -18.14
N ASN A 51 8.06 11.88 -17.28
CA ASN A 51 9.07 10.87 -17.60
C ASN A 51 8.74 9.46 -17.06
N GLU A 52 7.70 9.30 -16.24
CA GLU A 52 7.37 8.05 -15.56
C GLU A 52 7.21 6.89 -16.55
N MET A 53 6.29 7.03 -17.52
CA MET A 53 6.03 5.97 -18.50
C MET A 53 7.19 5.81 -19.48
N LYS A 54 7.82 6.90 -19.91
CA LYS A 54 8.97 6.85 -20.82
C LYS A 54 10.08 5.97 -20.24
N LEU A 55 10.44 6.19 -18.98
CA LEU A 55 11.48 5.41 -18.31
C LEU A 55 11.03 3.97 -18.01
N ALA A 56 9.76 3.77 -17.69
CA ALA A 56 9.20 2.42 -17.54
C ALA A 56 9.27 1.62 -18.86
N GLU A 57 8.93 2.22 -20.00
CA GLU A 57 9.01 1.59 -21.32
C GLU A 57 10.46 1.26 -21.72
N GLU A 58 11.40 2.18 -21.47
CA GLU A 58 12.83 1.93 -21.68
C GLU A 58 13.31 0.74 -20.84
N ALA A 59 12.97 0.73 -19.54
CA ALA A 59 13.31 -0.36 -18.65
C ALA A 59 12.62 -1.69 -19.03
N ALA A 60 11.39 -1.64 -19.53
CA ALA A 60 10.66 -2.82 -20.01
C ALA A 60 11.35 -3.46 -21.22
N LYS A 61 11.85 -2.64 -22.17
CA LYS A 61 12.64 -3.11 -23.32
C LYS A 61 13.93 -3.80 -22.89
N THR A 62 14.61 -3.26 -21.89
CA THR A 62 15.87 -3.82 -21.38
C THR A 62 15.67 -5.11 -20.57
N ASN A 63 14.64 -5.16 -19.71
CA ASN A 63 14.46 -6.23 -18.74
C ASN A 63 13.54 -7.37 -19.21
N GLY A 64 12.86 -7.19 -20.35
CA GLY A 64 11.88 -8.14 -20.88
C GLY A 64 10.58 -8.09 -20.08
N GLY A 65 9.77 -7.07 -20.31
CA GLY A 65 8.47 -6.89 -19.66
C GLY A 65 7.59 -5.86 -20.38
N THR A 66 6.52 -5.44 -19.71
CA THR A 66 5.56 -4.47 -20.22
C THR A 66 5.38 -3.33 -19.22
N ALA A 67 5.41 -2.08 -19.69
CA ALA A 67 5.15 -0.91 -18.87
C ALA A 67 3.63 -0.67 -18.74
N LEU A 68 3.15 -0.38 -17.53
CA LEU A 68 1.74 -0.12 -17.22
C LEU A 68 1.59 1.11 -16.32
N TRP A 69 0.49 1.85 -16.48
CA TRP A 69 0.11 2.90 -15.54
C TRP A 69 -0.62 2.30 -14.34
N GLY A 70 -0.14 2.63 -13.13
CA GLY A 70 -0.87 2.41 -11.89
C GLY A 70 -1.96 3.46 -11.70
N ILE A 71 -3.19 3.01 -11.53
CA ILE A 71 -4.35 3.86 -11.23
C ILE A 71 -4.98 3.49 -9.89
N GLY A 72 -5.58 4.48 -9.23
CA GLY A 72 -6.23 4.30 -7.93
C GLY A 72 -5.28 4.25 -6.74
N HIS A 73 -5.85 3.99 -5.57
CA HIS A 73 -5.22 4.22 -4.26
C HIS A 73 -4.93 2.93 -3.46
N SER A 74 -5.27 1.76 -4.01
CA SER A 74 -5.19 0.49 -3.27
C SER A 74 -3.76 0.07 -2.91
N MET A 75 -2.77 0.61 -3.62
CA MET A 75 -1.35 0.32 -3.38
C MET A 75 -0.64 1.41 -2.60
N GLU A 76 -1.33 2.45 -2.14
CA GLU A 76 -0.69 3.43 -1.26
C GLU A 76 -0.36 2.81 0.11
N PRO A 77 0.70 3.29 0.80
CA PRO A 77 1.66 4.30 0.36
C PRO A 77 2.82 3.71 -0.47
N LEU A 78 2.77 2.43 -0.86
CA LEU A 78 3.81 1.76 -1.64
C LEU A 78 3.95 2.39 -3.04
N TYR A 79 2.83 2.53 -3.75
CA TYR A 79 2.78 3.22 -5.04
C TYR A 79 1.65 4.25 -5.03
N ALA A 80 2.02 5.51 -5.31
CA ALA A 80 1.06 6.59 -5.50
C ALA A 80 0.34 6.43 -6.87
N PRO A 81 -0.90 6.96 -7.02
CA PRO A 81 -1.55 7.03 -8.32
C PRO A 81 -0.66 7.71 -9.37
N GLY A 82 -0.66 7.18 -10.60
CA GLY A 82 0.22 7.66 -11.66
C GLY A 82 1.65 7.15 -11.56
N THR A 83 1.94 6.16 -10.71
CA THR A 83 3.21 5.41 -10.78
C THR A 83 3.20 4.54 -12.04
N ALA A 84 4.23 4.65 -12.89
CA ALA A 84 4.44 3.74 -14.00
C ALA A 84 5.26 2.53 -13.53
N VAL A 85 4.82 1.32 -13.85
CA VAL A 85 5.44 0.08 -13.38
C VAL A 85 5.86 -0.80 -14.55
N VAL A 86 6.92 -1.57 -14.36
CA VAL A 86 7.35 -2.62 -15.31
C VAL A 86 6.92 -3.96 -14.76
N VAL A 87 6.09 -4.65 -15.53
CA VAL A 87 5.60 -6.00 -15.21
C VAL A 87 6.37 -7.01 -16.05
N LYS A 88 6.92 -8.02 -15.38
CA LYS A 88 7.64 -9.11 -16.02
C LYS A 88 7.02 -10.44 -15.64
N GLU A 89 6.80 -11.27 -16.65
CA GLU A 89 6.41 -12.67 -16.43
C GLU A 89 7.56 -13.43 -15.77
N ILE A 90 7.23 -14.22 -14.75
CA ILE A 90 8.15 -15.12 -14.07
C ILE A 90 7.50 -16.51 -13.96
N ALA A 91 8.28 -17.54 -13.66
CA ALA A 91 7.71 -18.84 -13.36
C ALA A 91 6.75 -18.72 -12.16
N TYR A 92 5.59 -19.36 -12.25
CA TYR A 92 4.56 -19.27 -11.21
C TYR A 92 5.06 -19.76 -9.83
N ASP A 93 5.92 -20.77 -9.83
CA ASP A 93 6.56 -21.32 -8.62
C ASP A 93 7.65 -20.41 -8.03
N ASP A 94 8.10 -19.39 -8.76
CA ASP A 94 9.08 -18.41 -8.26
C ASP A 94 8.44 -17.25 -7.48
N ILE A 95 7.10 -17.18 -7.46
CA ILE A 95 6.36 -16.15 -6.74
C ILE A 95 6.52 -16.36 -5.24
N LYS A 96 6.75 -15.26 -4.52
CA LYS A 96 7.00 -15.29 -3.08
C LYS A 96 6.11 -14.28 -2.37
N LYS A 97 5.76 -14.62 -1.12
CA LYS A 97 5.10 -13.71 -0.19
C LYS A 97 5.82 -12.36 -0.12
N GLY A 98 5.08 -11.28 -0.27
CA GLY A 98 5.58 -9.91 -0.35
C GLY A 98 5.79 -9.36 -1.77
N MET A 99 5.91 -10.19 -2.81
CA MET A 99 5.98 -9.68 -4.18
C MET A 99 4.67 -8.98 -4.56
N THR A 100 4.75 -7.90 -5.35
CA THR A 100 3.58 -7.27 -5.96
C THR A 100 3.37 -7.78 -7.37
N LEU A 101 2.23 -8.44 -7.58
CA LEU A 101 1.84 -9.06 -8.84
C LEU A 101 0.89 -8.16 -9.60
N VAL A 102 0.88 -8.27 -10.92
CA VAL A 102 -0.24 -7.86 -11.75
C VAL A 102 -0.98 -9.10 -12.22
N TYR A 103 -2.30 -9.08 -12.06
CA TYR A 103 -3.16 -10.19 -12.44
C TYR A 103 -4.48 -9.68 -13.04
N ARG A 104 -5.17 -10.55 -13.77
CA ARG A 104 -6.42 -10.26 -14.45
C ARG A 104 -7.61 -10.70 -13.60
N LYS A 105 -8.52 -9.76 -13.32
CA LYS A 105 -9.83 -10.07 -12.72
C LYS A 105 -10.77 -10.73 -13.72
N ALA A 106 -11.84 -11.34 -13.22
CA ALA A 106 -12.88 -11.96 -14.05
C ALA A 106 -13.52 -10.99 -15.07
N ASN A 107 -13.57 -9.68 -14.76
CA ASN A 107 -14.06 -8.64 -15.67
C ASN A 107 -13.02 -8.17 -16.72
N GLY A 108 -11.87 -8.84 -16.82
CA GLY A 108 -10.79 -8.51 -17.74
C GLY A 108 -9.84 -7.41 -17.26
N GLY A 109 -10.20 -6.67 -16.21
CA GLY A 109 -9.38 -5.59 -15.66
C GLY A 109 -8.09 -6.09 -15.01
N LEU A 110 -7.01 -5.33 -15.18
CA LEU A 110 -5.73 -5.60 -14.54
C LEU A 110 -5.67 -4.95 -13.16
N VAL A 111 -5.16 -5.67 -12.17
CA VAL A 111 -4.99 -5.19 -10.80
C VAL A 111 -3.60 -5.55 -10.31
N ALA A 112 -2.98 -4.62 -9.57
CA ALA A 112 -1.68 -4.82 -8.97
C ALA A 112 -1.82 -4.90 -7.45
N HIS A 113 -1.48 -6.03 -6.82
CA HIS A 113 -1.56 -6.23 -5.36
C HIS A 113 -0.43 -7.13 -4.84
N SER A 114 -0.18 -7.09 -3.53
CA SER A 114 0.93 -7.84 -2.93
C SER A 114 0.49 -9.21 -2.44
N VAL A 115 1.33 -10.22 -2.65
CA VAL A 115 1.12 -11.58 -2.12
C VAL A 115 1.21 -11.54 -0.60
N ILE A 116 0.11 -11.85 0.06
CA ILE A 116 0.03 -11.91 1.52
C ILE A 116 0.00 -13.33 2.05
N ASP A 117 -0.40 -14.29 1.24
CA ASP A 117 -0.42 -15.71 1.58
C ASP A 117 -0.60 -16.59 0.35
N GLU A 118 -0.72 -17.89 0.57
CA GLU A 118 -1.05 -18.88 -0.45
C GLU A 118 -2.09 -19.86 0.11
N ASP A 119 -3.08 -20.21 -0.71
CA ASP A 119 -4.07 -21.24 -0.42
C ASP A 119 -4.14 -22.27 -1.55
N ARG A 120 -5.04 -23.26 -1.43
CA ARG A 120 -5.20 -24.32 -2.45
C ARG A 120 -5.63 -23.80 -3.83
N ARG A 121 -6.07 -22.54 -3.94
CA ARG A 121 -6.53 -21.90 -5.18
C ARG A 121 -5.46 -20.99 -5.79
N GLY A 122 -4.34 -20.78 -5.10
CA GLY A 122 -3.21 -19.98 -5.54
C GLY A 122 -2.81 -18.91 -4.52
N TYR A 123 -2.18 -17.84 -4.99
CA TYR A 123 -1.71 -16.76 -4.13
C TYR A 123 -2.85 -15.85 -3.68
N VAL A 124 -2.93 -15.61 -2.37
CA VAL A 124 -3.83 -14.62 -1.77
C VAL A 124 -3.14 -13.27 -1.85
N VAL A 125 -3.81 -12.29 -2.45
CA VAL A 125 -3.25 -10.94 -2.66
C VAL A 125 -4.10 -9.87 -2.00
N GLN A 126 -3.46 -8.76 -1.64
CA GLN A 126 -4.13 -7.61 -1.04
C GLN A 126 -3.44 -6.32 -1.43
N GLY A 127 -4.24 -5.28 -1.72
CA GLY A 127 -3.74 -3.92 -1.84
C GLY A 127 -3.20 -3.44 -0.49
N VAL A 128 -2.03 -2.80 -0.48
CA VAL A 128 -1.40 -2.33 0.77
C VAL A 128 -2.34 -1.43 1.59
N ASN A 129 -3.19 -0.66 0.91
CA ASN A 129 -4.17 0.24 1.51
C ASN A 129 -5.57 -0.38 1.70
N ASN A 130 -5.79 -1.63 1.30
CA ASN A 130 -7.09 -2.29 1.43
C ASN A 130 -7.17 -2.97 2.81
N ASP A 131 -8.34 -2.99 3.44
CA ASP A 131 -8.55 -3.70 4.71
C ASP A 131 -8.68 -5.21 4.56
N GLU A 132 -9.13 -5.66 3.39
CA GLU A 132 -9.39 -7.06 3.10
C GLU A 132 -8.55 -7.53 1.91
N ALA A 133 -8.23 -8.83 1.93
CA ALA A 133 -7.64 -9.51 0.80
C ALA A 133 -8.65 -9.64 -0.35
N ASP A 134 -8.13 -9.78 -1.56
CA ASP A 134 -8.97 -9.93 -2.74
C ASP A 134 -9.68 -11.28 -2.72
N ALA A 135 -10.96 -11.28 -3.11
CA ALA A 135 -11.80 -12.47 -3.10
C ALA A 135 -11.34 -13.57 -4.09
N VAL A 136 -10.49 -13.21 -5.06
CA VAL A 136 -9.99 -14.11 -6.11
C VAL A 136 -8.49 -14.31 -5.93
N SER A 137 -8.07 -15.57 -5.72
CA SER A 137 -6.65 -15.94 -5.70
C SER A 137 -6.01 -15.77 -7.09
N VAL A 138 -4.74 -15.41 -7.10
CA VAL A 138 -3.90 -15.37 -8.30
C VAL A 138 -3.37 -16.78 -8.59
N ASN A 139 -3.56 -17.26 -9.81
CA ASN A 139 -3.12 -18.57 -10.29
C ASN A 139 -2.51 -18.46 -11.70
N GLU A 140 -1.97 -19.56 -12.21
CA GLU A 140 -1.32 -19.63 -13.53
C GLU A 140 -2.20 -19.08 -14.68
N LYS A 141 -3.53 -19.14 -14.55
CA LYS A 141 -4.46 -18.73 -15.62
C LYS A 141 -4.72 -17.23 -15.63
N ASN A 142 -4.52 -16.54 -14.52
CA ASN A 142 -4.88 -15.12 -14.38
C ASN A 142 -3.69 -14.20 -14.05
N ILE A 143 -2.52 -14.75 -13.71
CA ILE A 143 -1.34 -13.94 -13.51
C ILE A 143 -0.87 -13.30 -14.83
N VAL A 144 -0.41 -12.06 -14.74
CA VAL A 144 0.27 -11.35 -15.84
C VAL A 144 1.77 -11.25 -15.58
N GLY A 145 2.17 -11.03 -14.33
CA GLY A 145 3.57 -11.02 -13.93
C GLY A 145 3.82 -10.32 -12.59
N VAL A 146 5.09 -10.09 -12.28
CA VAL A 146 5.55 -9.37 -11.08
C VAL A 146 6.01 -7.98 -11.46
N ILE A 147 5.79 -6.99 -10.58
CA ILE A 147 6.37 -5.66 -10.73
C ILE A 147 7.87 -5.71 -10.40
N VAL A 148 8.71 -5.42 -11.39
CA VAL A 148 10.18 -5.46 -11.28
C VAL A 148 10.85 -4.10 -11.30
N ALA A 149 10.13 -3.04 -11.71
CA ALA A 149 10.55 -1.66 -11.57
C ALA A 149 9.33 -0.74 -11.43
N ALA A 150 9.51 0.43 -10.82
CA ALA A 150 8.48 1.43 -10.65
C ALA A 150 9.08 2.84 -10.75
N TYR A 151 8.33 3.78 -11.32
CA TYR A 151 8.74 5.15 -11.57
C TYR A 151 7.60 6.10 -11.19
N SER A 152 7.89 7.10 -10.36
CA SER A 152 6.88 8.03 -9.85
C SER A 152 7.41 9.45 -9.72
N THR A 153 6.53 10.44 -9.72
CA THR A 153 6.87 11.82 -9.37
C THR A 153 6.91 12.07 -7.87
N GLN A 154 6.37 11.14 -7.07
CA GLN A 154 6.24 11.31 -5.64
C GLN A 154 7.03 10.24 -4.91
N ALA A 155 7.80 10.65 -3.91
CA ALA A 155 8.41 9.72 -2.97
C ALA A 155 7.30 8.93 -2.26
N GLY A 156 7.25 7.62 -2.50
CA GLY A 156 6.40 6.72 -1.71
C GLY A 156 6.95 6.65 -0.30
N GLY A 157 6.17 7.08 0.70
CA GLY A 157 6.58 7.03 2.11
C GLY A 157 6.76 5.61 2.66
N PHE A 158 6.38 4.58 1.89
CA PHE A 158 6.40 3.19 2.32
C PHE A 158 7.79 2.65 2.66
N HIS A 159 8.75 2.66 1.72
CA HIS A 159 10.09 2.11 1.99
C HIS A 159 10.84 2.91 3.06
N GLN A 160 10.60 4.23 3.13
CA GLN A 160 11.14 5.07 4.20
C GLN A 160 10.53 4.71 5.56
N MET A 161 9.21 4.54 5.64
CA MET A 161 8.51 4.08 6.84
C MET A 161 9.02 2.71 7.31
N MET A 162 9.28 1.79 6.38
CA MET A 162 9.82 0.47 6.71
C MET A 162 11.27 0.53 7.17
N ALA A 163 12.11 1.40 6.59
CA ALA A 163 13.47 1.63 7.06
C ALA A 163 13.50 2.20 8.49
N MET A 164 12.58 3.13 8.83
CA MET A 164 12.47 3.69 10.17
C MET A 164 11.92 2.69 11.20
N SER A 165 10.97 1.84 10.79
CA SER A 165 10.41 0.76 11.63
C SER A 165 11.43 -0.36 11.92
N GLY A 166 12.39 -0.59 11.02
CA GLY A 166 13.53 -1.47 11.28
C GLY A 166 14.52 -0.89 12.31
N ASN A 167 14.62 0.44 12.41
CA ASN A 167 15.58 1.13 13.29
C ASN A 167 15.08 1.27 14.74
N THR A 168 13.78 1.14 15.02
CA THR A 168 13.25 1.16 16.40
C THR A 168 13.58 -0.10 17.22
N ASN A 169 14.18 -1.12 16.59
CA ASN A 169 14.80 -2.26 17.30
C ASN A 169 16.32 -2.08 17.50
N ALA A 170 16.91 -0.97 17.07
CA ALA A 170 18.29 -0.64 17.43
C ALA A 170 18.33 -0.37 18.94
N LYS A 171 18.84 -1.35 19.69
CA LYS A 171 19.14 -1.24 21.11
C LYS A 171 19.85 0.09 21.35
N THR A 172 19.16 1.02 22.00
CA THR A 172 19.83 2.16 22.62
C THR A 172 20.67 1.59 23.75
N VAL A 173 21.98 1.47 23.52
CA VAL A 173 22.94 1.29 24.60
C VAL A 173 23.10 2.66 25.23
N ALA A 174 22.55 2.84 26.43
CA ALA A 174 22.96 3.94 27.29
C ALA A 174 24.44 3.72 27.61
N MET A 175 25.32 4.48 26.96
CA MET A 175 26.70 4.59 27.40
C MET A 175 26.69 5.39 28.72
N ARG A 176 27.02 4.70 29.80
CA ARG A 176 27.54 5.32 31.02
C ARG A 176 29.06 5.33 30.93
#